data_AF-A0A1N6I0F1-F1
#
_entry.id   AF-A0A1N6I0F1-F1
#
_cell.length_a   1.000
_cell.length_b   1.000
_cell.length_c   1.000
_cell.angle_alpha   90.00
_cell.angle_beta   90.00
_cell.angle_gamma   90.00
#
_symmetry.space_group_name_H-M   'P 1'
#
loop_
_entity.id
_entity.type
_entity.pdbx_description
1 polymer ?
#
loop_
_entity_poly.entity_id
_entity_poly.type
_entity_poly.pdbx_seq_one_letter_code
_entity_poly.pdbx_strand_id
1 'polypeptide(L)'
;MEKQVEVQEQLNDLVATFGVFNIKLYQHHFYVKGPHFFNLHEKFEELYDGVTEQFDELAERLIAIGGKPYATLGEFLEHSLVKETPYNGKETAEEMVASTISDYKIIGEKLQKGIDLTGKAGDDPTQDLLIGYKFGIDKTIWMLQAYLGKNPLDA
;
A
#
# COMPACT_ATOMS: atom_id res chain seq x y z
N MET A 1 23.41 -11.25 -9.31
CA MET A 1 23.70 -9.80 -9.30
C MET A 1 22.59 -9.02 -10.01
N GLU A 2 22.35 -9.22 -11.30
CA GLU A 2 21.29 -8.51 -12.05
C GLU A 2 19.89 -8.69 -11.42
N LYS A 3 19.46 -9.93 -11.17
CA LYS A 3 18.19 -10.22 -10.47
C LYS A 3 18.09 -9.61 -9.06
N GLN A 4 19.22 -9.38 -8.38
CA GLN A 4 19.22 -8.78 -7.04
C GLN A 4 18.91 -7.28 -7.13
N VAL A 5 19.42 -6.62 -8.16
CA VAL A 5 19.13 -5.20 -8.42
C VAL A 5 17.65 -5.02 -8.75
N GLU A 6 17.06 -5.90 -9.57
CA GLU A 6 15.63 -5.87 -9.86
C GLU A 6 14.78 -6.03 -8.59
N VAL A 7 15.16 -6.93 -7.66
CA VAL A 7 14.46 -7.09 -6.36
C VAL A 7 14.58 -5.81 -5.53
N GLN A 8 15.76 -5.19 -5.50
CA GLN A 8 15.98 -3.94 -4.78
C GLN A 8 15.11 -2.81 -5.33
N GLU A 9 15.06 -2.62 -6.65
CA GLU A 9 14.21 -1.62 -7.30
C GLU A 9 12.73 -1.88 -7.02
N GLN A 10 12.31 -3.14 -7.10
CA GLN A 10 10.96 -3.57 -6.81
C GLN A 10 10.52 -3.24 -5.37
N LEU A 11 11.40 -3.46 -4.38
CA LEU A 11 11.14 -3.07 -2.99
C LEU A 11 11.15 -1.54 -2.83
N ASN A 12 12.02 -0.83 -3.53
CA ASN A 12 12.12 0.61 -3.40
C ASN A 12 10.86 1.33 -3.93
N ASP A 13 10.31 0.85 -5.04
CA ASP A 13 9.02 1.32 -5.55
C ASP A 13 7.89 1.08 -4.53
N LEU A 14 7.92 -0.07 -3.83
CA LEU A 14 6.96 -0.35 -2.75
C LEU A 14 7.17 0.62 -1.58
N VAL A 15 8.40 0.88 -1.13
CA VAL A 15 8.69 1.87 -0.07
C VAL A 15 8.11 3.24 -0.42
N ALA A 16 8.35 3.73 -1.65
CA ALA A 16 7.76 5.00 -2.11
C ALA A 16 6.22 4.96 -2.14
N THR A 17 5.66 3.85 -2.64
CA THR A 17 4.21 3.68 -2.76
C THR A 17 3.52 3.62 -1.39
N PHE A 18 4.07 2.87 -0.44
CA PHE A 18 3.55 2.79 0.92
C PHE A 18 3.70 4.14 1.66
N GLY A 19 4.78 4.89 1.41
CA GLY A 19 4.95 6.24 1.95
C GLY A 19 3.84 7.22 1.51
N VAL A 20 3.54 7.28 0.21
CA VAL A 20 2.42 8.12 -0.30
C VAL A 20 1.07 7.60 0.18
N PHE A 21 0.87 6.28 0.16
CA PHE A 21 -0.39 5.67 0.56
C PHE A 21 -0.71 5.92 2.04
N ASN A 22 0.29 5.89 2.92
CA ASN A 22 0.15 6.22 4.33
C ASN A 22 -0.44 7.62 4.54
N ILE A 23 0.14 8.62 3.88
CA ILE A 23 -0.32 10.01 3.97
C ILE A 23 -1.73 10.17 3.37
N LYS A 24 -2.06 9.42 2.31
CA LYS A 24 -3.41 9.41 1.74
C LYS A 24 -4.45 8.83 2.72
N LEU A 25 -4.10 7.80 3.48
CA LEU A 25 -4.96 7.25 4.54
C LEU A 25 -5.16 8.27 5.68
N TYR A 26 -4.12 9.00 6.10
CA TYR A 26 -4.26 10.13 7.01
C TYR A 26 -5.23 11.18 6.46
N GLN A 27 -5.15 11.50 5.17
CA GLN A 27 -6.09 12.43 4.54
C GLN A 27 -7.54 11.92 4.66
N HIS A 28 -7.80 10.64 4.38
CA HIS A 28 -9.13 10.06 4.55
C HIS A 28 -9.58 10.06 6.02
N HIS A 29 -8.69 9.71 6.95
CA HIS A 29 -8.96 9.75 8.39
C HIS A 29 -9.34 11.16 8.88
N PHE A 30 -8.68 12.21 8.39
CA PHE A 30 -8.97 13.61 8.75
C PHE A 30 -10.26 14.15 8.14
N TYR A 31 -10.54 13.79 6.89
CA TYR A 31 -11.60 14.45 6.10
C TYR A 31 -12.88 13.63 5.94
N VAL A 32 -12.89 12.35 6.35
CA VAL A 32 -14.12 11.55 6.35
C VAL A 32 -15.19 12.24 7.21
N LYS A 33 -16.44 12.22 6.74
CA LYS A 33 -17.58 12.87 7.37
C LYS A 33 -18.86 12.10 7.07
N GLY A 34 -19.93 12.42 7.79
CA GLY A 34 -21.25 11.83 7.57
C GLY A 34 -21.56 10.64 8.49
N PRO A 35 -22.61 9.86 8.19
CA PRO A 35 -23.14 8.83 9.09
C PRO A 35 -22.16 7.73 9.48
N HIS A 36 -21.13 7.50 8.65
CA HIS A 36 -20.13 6.46 8.84
C HIS A 36 -18.85 6.95 9.52
N PHE A 37 -18.82 8.22 9.96
CA PHE A 37 -17.62 8.88 10.48
C PHE A 37 -16.88 8.03 11.52
N PHE A 38 -17.53 7.65 12.62
CA PHE A 38 -16.84 6.95 13.72
C PHE A 38 -16.21 5.63 13.27
N ASN A 39 -16.91 4.86 12.44
CA ASN A 39 -16.40 3.57 11.95
C ASN A 39 -15.24 3.74 10.98
N LEU A 40 -15.36 4.68 10.03
CA LEU A 40 -14.33 4.88 9.01
C LEU A 40 -13.12 5.66 9.51
N HIS A 41 -13.32 6.58 10.44
CA HIS A 41 -12.23 7.31 11.08
C HIS A 41 -11.27 6.34 11.78
N GLU A 42 -11.79 5.47 12.64
CA GLU A 42 -11.02 4.41 13.31
C GLU A 42 -10.45 3.40 12.31
N LYS A 43 -11.23 3.02 11.28
CA LYS A 43 -10.73 2.11 10.24
C LYS A 43 -9.56 2.68 9.46
N PHE A 44 -9.59 3.95 9.06
CA PHE A 44 -8.46 4.55 8.34
C PHE A 44 -7.22 4.68 9.23
N GLU A 45 -7.39 4.81 10.55
CA GLU A 45 -6.28 4.73 11.52
C GLU A 45 -5.66 3.34 11.59
N GLU A 46 -6.47 2.30 11.78
CA GLU A 46 -6.00 0.91 11.72
C GLU A 46 -5.22 0.63 10.41
N LEU A 47 -5.71 1.16 9.28
CA LEU A 47 -5.05 0.98 7.99
C LEU A 47 -3.72 1.75 7.90
N TYR A 48 -3.64 3.01 8.34
CA TYR A 48 -2.38 3.74 8.26
C TYR A 48 -1.34 3.21 9.23
N ASP A 49 -1.74 2.68 10.38
CA ASP A 49 -0.82 2.06 11.34
C ASP A 49 -0.20 0.80 10.74
N GLY A 50 -1.03 -0.09 10.17
CA GLY A 50 -0.52 -1.27 9.47
C GLY A 50 0.37 -0.93 8.26
N VAL A 51 0.01 0.11 7.49
CA VAL A 51 0.84 0.61 6.38
C VAL A 51 2.17 1.20 6.87
N THR A 52 2.20 1.82 8.05
CA THR A 52 3.42 2.33 8.69
C THR A 52 4.39 1.19 9.00
N GLU A 53 3.90 0.11 9.60
CA GLU A 53 4.71 -1.09 9.88
C GLU A 53 5.24 -1.72 8.57
N GLN A 54 4.38 -1.84 7.57
CA GLN A 54 4.74 -2.39 6.25
C GLN A 54 5.81 -1.55 5.55
N PHE A 55 5.67 -0.22 5.60
CA PHE A 55 6.64 0.72 5.05
C PHE A 55 8.04 0.53 5.66
N ASP A 56 8.12 0.43 6.99
CA ASP A 56 9.38 0.27 7.72
C ASP A 56 10.04 -1.08 7.41
N GLU A 57 9.29 -2.18 7.53
CA GLU A 57 9.81 -3.52 7.25
C GLU A 57 10.32 -3.68 5.79
N LEU A 58 9.65 -3.05 4.81
CA LEU A 58 10.13 -3.04 3.41
C LEU A 58 11.43 -2.26 3.27
N ALA A 59 11.56 -1.10 3.92
CA ALA A 59 12.76 -0.28 3.88
C ALA A 59 13.94 -0.98 4.57
N GLU A 60 13.71 -1.57 5.74
CA GLU A 60 14.71 -2.36 6.46
C GLU A 60 15.12 -3.61 5.67
N ARG A 61 14.15 -4.31 5.05
CA ARG A 61 14.46 -5.46 4.19
C ARG A 61 15.31 -5.05 3.00
N LEU A 62 15.01 -3.92 2.37
CA LEU A 62 15.79 -3.37 1.26
C LEU A 62 17.24 -3.07 1.69
N ILE A 63 17.45 -2.47 2.86
CA ILE A 63 18.79 -2.25 3.42
C ILE A 63 19.50 -3.58 3.68
N ALA A 64 18.81 -4.55 4.27
CA ALA A 64 19.37 -5.86 4.60
C ALA A 64 19.88 -6.64 3.38
N ILE A 65 19.32 -6.39 2.20
CA ILE A 65 19.76 -6.98 0.92
C ILE A 65 20.68 -6.06 0.11
N GLY A 66 21.20 -4.98 0.72
CA GLY A 66 22.21 -4.09 0.14
C GLY A 66 21.67 -2.94 -0.71
N GLY A 67 20.36 -2.69 -0.68
CA GLY A 67 19.73 -1.56 -1.35
C GLY A 67 19.76 -0.28 -0.53
N LYS A 68 19.14 0.78 -1.06
CA LYS A 68 19.04 2.10 -0.42
C LYS A 68 17.60 2.61 -0.58
N PRO A 69 16.78 2.58 0.48
CA PRO A 69 15.40 3.03 0.38
C PRO A 69 15.33 4.53 0.07
N TYR A 70 14.34 4.90 -0.75
CA TYR A 70 13.86 6.27 -0.81
C TYR A 70 13.48 6.74 0.60
N ALA A 71 13.76 7.99 0.93
CA ALA A 71 13.59 8.49 2.30
C ALA A 71 13.18 9.97 2.35
N THR A 72 12.75 10.53 1.22
CA THR A 72 12.25 11.90 1.14
C THR A 72 10.88 11.94 0.47
N LEU A 73 10.07 12.93 0.83
CA LEU A 73 8.75 13.13 0.23
C LEU A 73 8.83 13.29 -1.30
N GLY A 74 9.87 13.95 -1.81
CA GLY A 74 10.09 14.11 -3.24
C GLY A 74 10.31 12.78 -3.96
N GLU A 75 11.17 11.92 -3.41
CA GLU A 75 11.40 10.57 -3.95
C GLU A 75 10.13 9.71 -3.88
N PHE A 76 9.38 9.79 -2.78
CA PHE A 76 8.12 9.07 -2.66
C PHE A 76 7.12 9.48 -3.73
N LEU A 77 6.96 10.77 -3.96
CA LEU A 77 6.06 11.29 -4.99
C LEU A 77 6.52 10.95 -6.42
N GLU A 78 7.83 10.88 -6.65
CA GLU A 78 8.41 10.55 -7.97
C GLU A 78 8.22 9.06 -8.32
N HIS A 79 8.39 8.17 -7.34
CA HIS A 79 8.47 6.73 -7.58
C HIS A 79 7.20 5.94 -7.18
N SER A 80 6.27 6.56 -6.45
CA SER A 80 5.03 5.90 -6.04
C SER A 80 4.13 5.53 -7.22
N LEU A 81 3.52 4.34 -7.13
CA LEU A 81 2.49 3.87 -8.06
C LEU A 81 1.12 4.49 -7.75
N VAL A 82 0.89 4.87 -6.49
CA VAL A 82 -0.32 5.56 -6.05
C VAL A 82 -0.11 7.06 -6.09
N LYS A 83 -1.18 7.81 -6.32
CA LYS A 83 -1.13 9.27 -6.37
C LYS A 83 -1.97 9.86 -5.26
N GLU A 84 -1.44 10.90 -4.66
CA GLU A 84 -2.20 11.78 -3.78
C GLU A 84 -2.65 13.04 -4.53
N THR A 85 -3.76 13.59 -4.07
CA THR A 85 -4.27 14.89 -4.49
C THR A 85 -4.73 15.66 -3.26
N PRO A 86 -4.61 17.00 -3.22
CA PRO A 86 -5.18 17.78 -2.15
C PRO A 86 -6.69 17.55 -2.02
N TYR A 87 -7.17 17.38 -0.78
CA TYR A 87 -8.61 17.26 -0.50
C TYR A 87 -9.37 18.51 -1.01
N ASN A 88 -10.45 18.30 -1.75
CA ASN A 88 -11.22 19.40 -2.37
C ASN A 88 -12.61 19.60 -1.74
N GLY A 89 -12.96 18.83 -0.70
CA GLY A 89 -14.23 18.99 0.02
C GLY A 89 -15.39 18.14 -0.50
N LYS A 90 -15.24 17.49 -1.66
CA LYS A 90 -16.35 16.87 -2.39
C LYS A 90 -16.42 15.36 -2.25
N GLU A 91 -15.34 14.71 -1.86
CA GLU A 91 -15.27 13.27 -1.71
C GLU A 91 -16.23 12.80 -0.61
N THR A 92 -17.07 11.84 -0.96
CA THR A 92 -17.94 11.07 -0.06
C THR A 92 -17.14 10.01 0.68
N ALA A 93 -17.70 9.49 1.78
CA ALA A 93 -17.07 8.41 2.53
C ALA A 93 -16.87 7.15 1.66
N GLU A 94 -17.85 6.85 0.82
CA GLU A 94 -17.83 5.73 -0.13
C GLU A 94 -16.75 5.93 -1.21
N GLU A 95 -16.55 7.15 -1.70
CA GLU A 95 -15.47 7.47 -2.65
C GLU A 95 -14.07 7.33 -2.00
N MET A 96 -13.91 7.71 -0.73
CA MET A 96 -12.66 7.49 0.01
C MET A 96 -12.36 6.00 0.16
N VAL A 97 -13.36 5.19 0.51
CA VAL A 97 -13.23 3.73 0.58
C VAL A 97 -12.92 3.14 -0.80
N ALA A 98 -13.61 3.58 -1.85
CA ALA A 98 -13.34 3.12 -3.22
C ALA A 98 -11.93 3.50 -3.70
N SER A 99 -11.45 4.69 -3.35
CA SER A 99 -10.07 5.11 -3.65
C SER A 99 -9.06 4.22 -2.94
N THR A 100 -9.29 3.94 -1.65
CA THR A 100 -8.46 3.04 -0.84
C THR A 100 -8.39 1.63 -1.44
N ILE A 101 -9.53 1.08 -1.88
CA ILE A 101 -9.58 -0.21 -2.58
C ILE A 101 -8.76 -0.18 -3.87
N SER A 102 -8.89 0.89 -4.68
CA SER A 102 -8.15 1.03 -5.93
C SER A 102 -6.64 1.04 -5.71
N ASP A 103 -6.17 1.77 -4.69
CA ASP A 103 -4.76 1.82 -4.34
C ASP A 103 -4.25 0.45 -3.85
N TYR A 104 -5.02 -0.22 -3.00
CA TYR A 104 -4.70 -1.58 -2.56
C TYR A 104 -4.61 -2.57 -3.73
N LYS A 105 -5.48 -2.47 -4.75
CA LYS A 105 -5.37 -3.29 -5.96
C LYS A 105 -4.05 -3.03 -6.70
N ILE A 106 -3.67 -1.75 -6.88
CA ILE A 106 -2.38 -1.36 -7.52
C ILE A 106 -1.20 -1.93 -6.72
N ILE A 107 -1.21 -1.78 -5.39
CA ILE A 107 -0.17 -2.30 -4.50
C ILE A 107 -0.14 -3.83 -4.59
N GLY A 108 -1.29 -4.50 -4.56
CA GLY A 108 -1.41 -5.96 -4.67
C GLY A 108 -0.82 -6.51 -5.96
N GLU A 109 -1.02 -5.83 -7.09
CA GLU A 109 -0.38 -6.18 -8.36
C GLU A 109 1.15 -6.01 -8.31
N LYS A 110 1.62 -4.93 -7.69
CA LYS A 110 3.07 -4.71 -7.50
C LYS A 110 3.67 -5.79 -6.60
N LEU A 111 3.02 -6.15 -5.50
CA LEU A 111 3.44 -7.25 -4.63
C LEU A 111 3.51 -8.58 -5.40
N GLN A 112 2.51 -8.91 -6.23
CA GLN A 112 2.54 -10.13 -7.04
C GLN A 112 3.76 -10.17 -7.96
N LYS A 113 4.09 -9.06 -8.63
CA LYS A 113 5.31 -8.97 -9.45
C LYS A 113 6.57 -9.20 -8.62
N GLY A 114 6.61 -8.67 -7.39
CA GLY A 114 7.72 -8.89 -6.47
C GLY A 114 7.84 -10.33 -5.99
N ILE A 115 6.72 -11.01 -5.73
CA ILE A 115 6.68 -12.45 -5.38
C ILE A 115 7.27 -13.30 -6.52
N ASP A 116 6.89 -13.01 -7.77
CA ASP A 116 7.42 -13.74 -8.93
C ASP A 116 8.92 -13.49 -9.12
N LEU A 117 9.36 -12.25 -8.89
CA LEU A 117 10.75 -11.84 -9.06
C LEU A 117 11.66 -12.45 -7.99
N THR A 118 11.27 -12.36 -6.73
CA THR A 118 12.01 -12.94 -5.58
C THR A 118 12.10 -14.45 -5.71
N GLY A 119 11.04 -15.14 -6.15
CA GLY A 119 11.08 -16.57 -6.48
C GLY A 119 12.07 -16.91 -7.60
N LYS A 120 12.18 -16.08 -8.64
CA LYS A 120 13.19 -16.25 -9.71
C LYS A 120 14.62 -15.92 -9.27
N ALA A 121 14.77 -15.09 -8.25
CA ALA A 121 16.04 -14.68 -7.67
C ALA A 121 16.53 -15.65 -6.57
N GLY A 122 15.65 -16.50 -6.04
CA GLY A 122 15.94 -17.35 -4.88
C GLY A 122 16.04 -16.55 -3.57
N ASP A 123 15.32 -15.43 -3.49
CA ASP A 123 15.24 -14.59 -2.30
C ASP A 123 13.98 -14.94 -1.49
N ASP A 124 13.99 -16.14 -0.91
CA ASP A 124 12.85 -16.70 -0.18
C ASP A 124 12.38 -15.82 0.99
N PRO A 125 13.26 -15.18 1.80
CA PRO A 125 12.80 -14.32 2.89
C PRO A 125 12.08 -13.06 2.40
N THR A 126 12.54 -12.43 1.31
CA THR A 126 11.77 -11.31 0.73
C THR A 126 10.47 -11.81 0.12
N GLN A 127 10.49 -12.98 -0.53
CA GLN A 127 9.29 -13.57 -1.12
C GLN A 127 8.20 -13.81 -0.06
N ASP A 128 8.57 -14.37 1.09
CA ASP A 128 7.67 -14.64 2.23
C ASP A 128 7.01 -13.35 2.74
N LEU A 129 7.81 -12.30 2.96
CA LEU A 129 7.32 -10.97 3.35
C LEU A 129 6.25 -10.45 2.39
N LEU A 130 6.54 -10.49 1.07
CA LEU A 130 5.63 -9.99 0.05
C LEU A 130 4.35 -10.83 -0.06
N ILE A 131 4.43 -12.15 0.12
CA ILE A 131 3.28 -13.06 0.19
C ILE A 131 2.38 -12.67 1.37
N GLY A 132 2.96 -12.45 2.55
CA GLY A 132 2.23 -12.05 3.75
C GLY A 132 1.46 -10.75 3.55
N TYR A 133 2.12 -9.74 2.97
CA TYR A 133 1.46 -8.46 2.66
C TYR A 133 0.37 -8.58 1.61
N LYS A 134 0.62 -9.37 0.55
CA LYS A 134 -0.41 -9.57 -0.48
C LYS A 134 -1.66 -10.24 0.12
N PHE A 135 -1.47 -11.24 0.97
CA PHE A 135 -2.58 -11.90 1.67
C PHE A 135 -3.37 -10.90 2.54
N GLY A 136 -2.67 -10.06 3.30
CA GLY A 136 -3.28 -9.01 4.11
C GLY A 136 -4.11 -8.03 3.27
N ILE A 137 -3.55 -7.57 2.15
CA ILE A 137 -4.23 -6.66 1.22
C ILE A 137 -5.47 -7.30 0.60
N ASP A 138 -5.40 -8.55 0.16
CA ASP A 138 -6.56 -9.24 -0.43
C ASP A 138 -7.72 -9.34 0.59
N LYS A 139 -7.39 -9.57 1.88
CA LYS A 139 -8.38 -9.55 2.98
C LYS A 139 -8.96 -8.16 3.21
N THR A 140 -8.13 -7.11 3.21
CA THR A 140 -8.57 -5.72 3.37
C THR A 140 -9.49 -5.29 2.22
N ILE A 141 -9.14 -5.62 0.98
CA ILE A 141 -9.98 -5.35 -0.20
C ILE A 141 -11.36 -5.98 -0.03
N TRP A 142 -11.45 -7.24 0.43
CA TRP A 142 -12.74 -7.87 0.71
C TRP A 142 -13.57 -7.07 1.72
N MET A 143 -12.99 -6.70 2.86
CA MET A 143 -13.71 -5.98 3.91
C MET A 143 -14.23 -4.62 3.43
N LEU A 144 -13.41 -3.88 2.68
CA LEU A 144 -13.79 -2.58 2.13
C LEU A 144 -14.82 -2.70 1.00
N GLN A 145 -14.72 -3.72 0.13
CA GLN A 145 -15.73 -4.00 -0.88
C GLN A 145 -17.08 -4.38 -0.23
N ALA A 146 -17.04 -5.20 0.83
CA ALA A 146 -18.24 -5.57 1.58
C ALA A 146 -18.90 -4.34 2.22
N TYR A 147 -18.11 -3.38 2.73
CA TYR A 147 -18.62 -2.09 3.20
C TYR A 147 -19.38 -1.34 2.09
N LEU A 148 -18.90 -1.38 0.85
CA LEU A 148 -19.58 -0.80 -0.32
C LEU A 148 -20.73 -1.67 -0.87
N GLY A 149 -21.04 -2.81 -0.25
CA GLY A 149 -22.06 -3.74 -0.73
C GLY A 149 -21.68 -4.50 -2.01
N LYS A 150 -20.37 -4.65 -2.29
CA LYS A 150 -19.82 -5.29 -3.49
C LYS A 150 -19.10 -6.60 -3.16
N ASN A 151 -18.87 -7.44 -4.17
CA ASN A 151 -17.99 -8.60 -4.04
C ASN A 151 -16.51 -8.17 -4.07
N PRO A 152 -15.61 -8.95 -3.43
CA PRO A 152 -14.18 -8.64 -3.39
C PRO A 152 -13.53 -8.43 -4.77
N LEU A 153 -14.01 -9.18 -5.77
CA LEU A 153 -13.45 -9.19 -7.12
C LEU A 153 -14.16 -8.23 -8.08
N ASP A 154 -15.16 -7.49 -7.61
CA ASP A 154 -15.82 -6.48 -8.44
C ASP A 154 -14.85 -5.34 -8.76
N ALA A 155 -15.01 -4.74 -9.95
CA ALA A 155 -14.22 -3.61 -10.41
C ALA A 155 -14.36 -2.40 -9.48
#